data_AF-A0A1B9GSF0-F1
#
_entry.id   AF-A0A1B9GSF0-F1
#
_cell.length_a   1.000
_cell.length_b   1.000
_cell.length_c   1.000
_cell.angle_alpha   90.00
_cell.angle_beta   90.00
_cell.angle_gamma   90.00
#
_symmetry.space_group_name_H-M   'P 1'
#
loop_
_entity.id
_entity.type
_entity.pdbx_description
1 polymer ?
#
loop_
_entity_poly.entity_id
_entity_poly.type
_entity_poly.pdbx_seq_one_letter_code
_entity_poly.pdbx_strand_id
1 'polypeptide(L)'
;MPAASSSSHPSLPPYLTSGASSRAHHALLVRLNEASSTQEEDEIISKEIGRAKEAMTTKGLSTAKIAVTLIVLLHCSMLRHRTDNDIEIALVYALQLAEGGRTLSERRIGYLYLVERLPHGHELGLLLINTIRKDLSSTSPSHILLALHSIIKLPFTDLAPAVTPLLTSKVLLKHKFPAVRQRTLEALLALHRKSAREEASRFPLSMSKILRLLEREDETPVISVLYRTIRVLLESDVHRVETEGEADYIAEVTLQSATTRHGSRDTCQVDVELLRTLGAITRLQVKLSETVSGDVSKWLIDRLRTLDPHRPLNGAFLLQSCYSVSAFSQVTDHCLRHISRVLLSDTVPSSSTSPPPLPRPNDHILALRCLMNLPRDTWDGKLGENEMGVIMEGVNSADSAIRRTTLRLLAKNSPELPEMIFKGYLESLRDSTRLSLPASIAPNLTIEEKTATGRAETASRALEVIDISSGTDGQRYANSVAQLIEVFDAEERTVWEEGVRVILDRVRAGEFRRPK
;
A
#
# COMPACT_ATOMS: atom_id res chain seq x y z
N MET A 1 -46.80 16.98 -48.80
CA MET A 1 -45.61 17.33 -48.00
C MET A 1 -44.97 16.05 -47.51
N PRO A 2 -43.68 15.79 -47.82
CA PRO A 2 -43.02 14.54 -47.46
C PRO A 2 -42.52 14.60 -46.01
N ALA A 3 -42.77 13.54 -45.24
CA ALA A 3 -42.23 13.35 -43.90
C ALA A 3 -40.86 12.66 -43.97
N ALA A 4 -39.97 13.13 -43.11
CA ALA A 4 -38.53 12.99 -43.17
C ALA A 4 -37.99 11.55 -43.08
N SER A 5 -36.96 11.29 -43.87
CA SER A 5 -36.02 10.18 -43.74
C SER A 5 -35.30 10.23 -42.40
N SER A 6 -35.48 9.21 -41.56
CA SER A 6 -34.69 8.99 -40.35
C SER A 6 -33.28 8.57 -40.72
N SER A 7 -32.31 9.48 -40.56
CA SER A 7 -30.88 9.21 -40.67
C SER A 7 -30.43 8.31 -39.52
N SER A 8 -30.28 7.01 -39.77
CA SER A 8 -29.61 6.07 -38.87
C SER A 8 -28.11 6.40 -38.83
N HIS A 9 -27.68 7.20 -37.86
CA HIS A 9 -26.26 7.26 -37.52
C HIS A 9 -25.81 5.85 -37.10
N PRO A 10 -24.73 5.30 -37.67
CA PRO A 10 -24.25 3.98 -37.25
C PRO A 10 -23.76 4.08 -35.82
N SER A 11 -24.51 3.49 -34.88
CA SER A 11 -24.07 3.30 -33.50
C SER A 11 -22.74 2.56 -33.52
N LEU A 12 -21.74 3.09 -32.81
CA LEU A 12 -20.44 2.45 -32.67
C LEU A 12 -20.61 0.99 -32.25
N PRO A 13 -19.85 0.05 -32.84
CA PRO A 13 -19.94 -1.37 -32.48
C PRO A 13 -19.85 -1.59 -30.95
N PRO A 14 -20.73 -2.43 -30.36
CA PRO A 14 -20.81 -2.61 -28.89
C PRO A 14 -19.49 -2.99 -28.22
N TYR A 15 -18.61 -3.70 -28.93
CA TYR A 15 -17.30 -4.07 -28.38
C TYR A 15 -16.38 -2.86 -28.14
N LEU A 16 -16.53 -1.75 -28.88
CA LEU A 16 -15.72 -0.54 -28.70
C LEU A 16 -16.14 0.27 -27.46
N THR A 17 -17.39 0.13 -27.00
CA THR A 17 -17.89 0.78 -25.78
C THR A 17 -17.71 -0.10 -24.55
N SER A 18 -17.55 -1.41 -24.72
CA SER A 18 -17.38 -2.40 -23.64
C SER A 18 -15.96 -2.50 -23.04
N GLY A 19 -14.96 -1.84 -23.62
CA GLY A 19 -13.55 -2.03 -23.24
C GLY A 19 -12.92 -3.35 -23.73
N ALA A 20 -13.63 -4.14 -24.53
CA ALA A 20 -13.09 -5.38 -25.09
C ALA A 20 -12.03 -5.13 -26.19
N SER A 21 -10.94 -5.90 -26.16
CA SER A 21 -9.85 -5.81 -27.14
C SER A 21 -10.21 -6.27 -28.56
N SER A 22 -11.30 -7.04 -28.72
CA SER A 22 -11.77 -7.55 -30.01
C SER A 22 -13.23 -8.03 -29.93
N ARG A 23 -13.84 -8.29 -31.09
CA ARG A 23 -15.17 -8.92 -31.18
C ARG A 23 -15.23 -10.30 -30.50
N ALA A 24 -14.18 -11.11 -30.67
CA ALA A 24 -14.09 -12.42 -30.05
C ALA A 24 -14.02 -12.32 -28.53
N HIS A 25 -13.21 -11.38 -28.02
CA HIS A 25 -13.12 -11.10 -26.59
C HIS A 25 -14.45 -10.59 -26.03
N HIS A 26 -15.14 -9.67 -26.72
CA HIS A 26 -16.48 -9.23 -26.32
C HIS A 26 -17.49 -10.37 -26.26
N ALA A 27 -17.50 -11.26 -27.26
CA ALA A 27 -18.38 -12.42 -27.28
C ALA A 27 -18.09 -13.43 -26.16
N LEU A 28 -16.87 -13.49 -25.65
CA LEU A 28 -16.55 -14.23 -24.42
C LEU A 28 -17.16 -13.53 -23.20
N LEU A 29 -16.94 -12.23 -23.05
CA LEU A 29 -17.45 -11.46 -21.91
C LEU A 29 -18.98 -11.52 -21.80
N VAL A 30 -19.68 -11.44 -22.94
CA VAL A 30 -21.15 -11.58 -22.98
C VAL A 30 -21.58 -12.95 -22.48
N ARG A 31 -20.97 -14.04 -22.98
CA ARG A 31 -21.30 -15.41 -22.52
C ARG A 31 -21.00 -15.62 -21.05
N LEU A 32 -19.91 -15.06 -20.53
CA LEU A 32 -19.57 -15.14 -19.11
C LEU A 32 -20.60 -14.38 -18.25
N ASN A 33 -21.01 -13.18 -18.68
CA ASN A 33 -22.04 -12.42 -17.97
C ASN A 33 -23.44 -13.05 -18.03
N GLU A 34 -23.72 -13.84 -19.07
CA GLU A 34 -24.97 -14.59 -19.24
C GLU A 34 -24.97 -15.93 -18.49
N ALA A 35 -23.83 -16.35 -17.94
CA ALA A 35 -23.73 -17.61 -17.22
C ALA A 35 -24.57 -17.57 -15.92
N SER A 36 -25.35 -18.62 -15.71
CA SER A 36 -26.29 -18.73 -14.59
C SER A 36 -25.65 -19.30 -13.32
N SER A 37 -24.47 -19.90 -13.44
CA SER A 37 -23.75 -20.55 -12.34
C SER A 37 -22.23 -20.54 -12.55
N THR A 38 -21.49 -20.68 -11.46
CA THR A 38 -20.02 -20.80 -11.49
C THR A 38 -19.53 -22.01 -12.28
N GLN A 39 -20.31 -23.10 -12.31
CA GLN A 39 -20.00 -24.28 -13.12
C GLN A 39 -20.12 -23.99 -14.63
N GLU A 40 -21.16 -23.25 -15.03
CA GLU A 40 -21.35 -22.85 -16.42
C GLU A 40 -20.23 -21.90 -16.88
N GLU A 41 -19.81 -20.97 -16.02
CA GLU A 41 -18.63 -20.13 -16.27
C GLU A 41 -17.36 -20.98 -16.51
N ASP A 42 -17.12 -21.99 -15.67
CA ASP A 42 -15.96 -22.89 -15.80
C ASP A 42 -15.98 -23.69 -17.11
N GLU A 43 -17.15 -24.15 -17.57
CA GLU A 43 -17.34 -24.83 -18.84
C GLU A 43 -17.07 -23.89 -20.03
N ILE A 44 -17.59 -22.65 -19.97
CA ILE A 44 -17.36 -21.61 -20.98
C ILE A 44 -15.86 -21.33 -21.10
N ILE A 45 -15.17 -21.16 -19.97
CA ILE A 45 -13.72 -20.90 -19.93
C ILE A 45 -12.94 -22.08 -20.51
N SER A 46 -13.26 -23.31 -20.10
CA SER A 46 -12.58 -24.52 -20.59
C SER A 46 -12.71 -24.65 -22.11
N LYS A 47 -13.90 -24.39 -22.64
CA LYS A 47 -14.18 -24.42 -24.08
C LYS A 47 -13.43 -23.32 -24.84
N GLU A 48 -13.25 -22.14 -24.23
CA GLU A 48 -12.50 -21.05 -24.86
C GLU A 48 -11.00 -21.34 -24.88
N ILE A 49 -10.44 -21.89 -23.79
CA ILE A 49 -9.04 -22.33 -23.73
C ILE A 49 -8.77 -23.41 -24.79
N GLY A 50 -9.67 -24.39 -24.94
CA GLY A 50 -9.57 -25.40 -26.00
C GLY A 50 -9.53 -24.79 -27.39
N ARG A 51 -10.45 -23.87 -27.70
CA ARG A 51 -10.48 -23.14 -28.97
C ARG A 51 -9.21 -22.29 -29.20
N ALA A 52 -8.69 -21.66 -28.16
CA ALA A 52 -7.45 -20.89 -28.24
C ALA A 52 -6.24 -21.77 -28.55
N LYS A 53 -6.13 -22.96 -27.91
CA LYS A 53 -5.08 -23.95 -28.20
C LYS A 53 -5.14 -24.42 -29.66
N GLU A 54 -6.31 -24.84 -30.12
CA GLU A 54 -6.52 -25.28 -31.51
C GLU A 54 -6.12 -24.17 -32.51
N ALA A 55 -6.58 -22.94 -32.24
CA ALA A 55 -6.22 -21.80 -33.05
C ALA A 55 -4.70 -21.60 -33.12
N MET A 56 -3.98 -21.73 -32.01
CA MET A 56 -2.53 -21.55 -31.99
C MET A 56 -1.77 -22.65 -32.73
N THR A 57 -2.20 -23.90 -32.65
CA THR A 57 -1.56 -25.02 -33.37
C THR A 57 -1.69 -24.93 -34.90
N THR A 58 -2.62 -24.12 -35.41
CA THR A 58 -2.79 -23.92 -36.85
C THR A 58 -1.60 -23.13 -37.42
N LYS A 59 -1.04 -23.55 -38.55
CA LYS A 59 0.08 -22.82 -39.19
C LYS A 59 -0.39 -21.48 -39.77
N GLY A 60 0.44 -20.44 -39.63
CA GLY A 60 0.27 -19.16 -40.34
C GLY A 60 -0.64 -18.13 -39.65
N LEU A 61 -0.76 -18.14 -38.32
CA LEU A 61 -1.52 -17.11 -37.61
C LEU A 61 -0.89 -15.72 -37.78
N SER A 62 -1.75 -14.73 -38.01
CA SER A 62 -1.32 -13.34 -37.98
C SER A 62 -0.98 -12.90 -36.55
N THR A 63 -0.04 -11.97 -36.41
CA THR A 63 0.34 -11.35 -35.12
C THR A 63 -0.87 -10.76 -34.39
N ALA A 64 -1.80 -10.15 -35.14
CA ALA A 64 -3.03 -9.60 -34.59
C ALA A 64 -3.94 -10.68 -33.99
N LYS A 65 -4.07 -11.85 -34.64
CA LYS A 65 -4.87 -12.97 -34.11
C LYS A 65 -4.22 -13.55 -32.86
N ILE A 66 -2.90 -13.73 -32.86
CA ILE A 66 -2.13 -14.16 -31.68
C ILE A 66 -2.38 -13.20 -30.52
N ALA A 67 -2.25 -11.89 -30.74
CA ALA A 67 -2.46 -10.87 -29.73
C ALA A 67 -3.85 -10.96 -29.08
N VAL A 68 -4.90 -11.12 -29.90
CA VAL A 68 -6.27 -11.31 -29.39
C VAL A 68 -6.41 -12.59 -28.57
N THR A 69 -5.86 -13.70 -29.07
CA THR A 69 -5.92 -15.00 -28.36
C THR A 69 -5.19 -14.95 -27.02
N LEU A 70 -4.04 -14.27 -26.94
CA LEU A 70 -3.30 -14.09 -25.68
C LEU A 70 -4.11 -13.29 -24.64
N ILE A 71 -4.81 -12.23 -25.05
CA ILE A 71 -5.69 -11.47 -24.14
C ILE A 71 -6.84 -12.34 -23.62
N VAL A 72 -7.46 -13.13 -24.51
CA VAL A 72 -8.53 -14.06 -24.14
C VAL A 72 -8.03 -15.09 -23.13
N LEU A 73 -6.85 -15.67 -23.34
CA LEU A 73 -6.23 -16.61 -22.41
C LEU A 73 -5.91 -15.97 -21.06
N LEU A 74 -5.39 -14.73 -21.04
CA LEU A 74 -5.17 -14.00 -19.79
C LEU A 74 -6.47 -13.79 -19.03
N HIS A 75 -7.54 -13.38 -19.73
CA HIS A 75 -8.85 -13.20 -19.12
C HIS A 75 -9.38 -14.50 -18.50
N CYS A 76 -9.29 -15.61 -19.24
CA CYS A 76 -9.65 -16.94 -18.74
C CYS A 76 -8.84 -17.31 -17.47
N SER A 77 -7.53 -17.01 -17.46
CA SER A 77 -6.66 -17.32 -16.32
C SER A 77 -6.93 -16.46 -15.07
N MET A 78 -7.46 -15.25 -15.23
CA MET A 78 -7.82 -14.39 -14.10
C MET A 78 -9.10 -14.87 -13.39
N LEU A 79 -9.97 -15.59 -14.09
CA LEU A 79 -11.26 -16.06 -13.57
C LEU A 79 -11.17 -17.46 -12.94
N ARG A 80 -10.28 -18.33 -13.42
CA ARG A 80 -10.12 -19.69 -12.91
C ARG A 80 -8.81 -19.90 -12.16
N HIS A 81 -8.90 -20.43 -10.93
CA HIS A 81 -7.73 -20.72 -10.07
C HIS A 81 -6.81 -21.86 -10.56
N ARG A 82 -7.20 -22.66 -11.56
CA ARG A 82 -6.43 -23.83 -12.03
C ARG A 82 -6.46 -23.97 -13.56
N THR A 83 -5.69 -23.14 -14.25
CA THR A 83 -5.49 -23.22 -15.71
C THR A 83 -4.01 -23.27 -16.11
N ASP A 84 -3.10 -23.49 -15.15
CA ASP A 84 -1.68 -23.20 -15.36
C ASP A 84 -1.05 -24.08 -16.44
N ASN A 85 -1.32 -25.39 -16.43
CA ASN A 85 -0.79 -26.33 -17.42
C ASN A 85 -1.43 -26.18 -18.81
N ASP A 86 -2.62 -25.58 -18.88
CA ASP A 86 -3.35 -25.46 -20.14
C ASP A 86 -2.91 -24.26 -20.99
N ILE A 87 -2.14 -23.34 -20.41
CA ILE A 87 -1.91 -22.02 -20.97
C ILE A 87 -0.42 -21.81 -21.33
N GLU A 88 0.43 -22.79 -21.02
CA GLU A 88 1.88 -22.79 -21.27
C GLU A 88 2.25 -22.78 -22.76
N ILE A 89 1.47 -23.48 -23.61
CA ILE A 89 1.68 -23.52 -25.08
C ILE A 89 1.74 -22.12 -25.70
N ALA A 90 0.98 -21.18 -25.12
CA ALA A 90 0.90 -19.80 -25.59
C ALA A 90 2.15 -18.96 -25.24
N LEU A 91 3.04 -19.41 -24.37
CA LEU A 91 4.28 -18.69 -24.03
C LEU A 91 5.20 -18.49 -25.24
N VAL A 92 5.30 -19.49 -26.12
CA VAL A 92 6.09 -19.39 -27.36
C VAL A 92 5.53 -18.30 -28.28
N TYR A 93 4.21 -18.25 -28.44
CA TYR A 93 3.54 -17.22 -29.23
C TYR A 93 3.64 -15.84 -28.61
N ALA A 94 3.59 -15.74 -27.28
CA ALA A 94 3.80 -14.51 -26.54
C ALA A 94 5.23 -13.96 -26.75
N LEU A 95 6.24 -14.83 -26.71
CA LEU A 95 7.63 -14.48 -27.00
C LEU A 95 7.82 -14.02 -28.45
N GLN A 96 7.26 -14.74 -29.42
CA GLN A 96 7.27 -14.32 -30.82
C GLN A 96 6.61 -12.95 -31.01
N LEU A 97 5.51 -12.68 -30.29
CA LEU A 97 4.82 -11.41 -30.37
C LEU A 97 5.61 -10.28 -29.68
N ALA A 98 6.29 -10.56 -28.57
CA ALA A 98 7.17 -9.61 -27.88
C ALA A 98 8.37 -9.21 -28.76
N GLU A 99 8.98 -10.18 -29.45
CA GLU A 99 10.12 -9.93 -30.33
C GLU A 99 9.73 -9.31 -31.68
N GLY A 100 8.73 -9.86 -32.34
CA GLY A 100 8.42 -9.61 -33.76
C GLY A 100 7.05 -8.96 -34.02
N GLY A 101 6.34 -8.52 -32.98
CA GLY A 101 5.07 -7.78 -33.15
C GLY A 101 5.24 -6.56 -34.05
N ARG A 102 4.33 -6.38 -35.01
CA ARG A 102 4.39 -5.29 -36.00
C ARG A 102 4.05 -3.95 -35.39
N THR A 103 3.19 -3.95 -34.38
CA THR A 103 2.77 -2.75 -33.65
C THR A 103 3.27 -2.78 -32.20
N LEU A 104 3.45 -1.60 -31.60
CA LEU A 104 3.80 -1.49 -30.18
C LEU A 104 2.78 -2.21 -29.27
N SER A 105 1.49 -2.17 -29.64
CA SER A 105 0.41 -2.84 -28.90
C SER A 105 0.59 -4.35 -28.88
N GLU A 106 0.89 -4.96 -30.03
CA GLU A 106 1.18 -6.39 -30.13
C GLU A 106 2.38 -6.77 -29.25
N ARG A 107 3.50 -6.03 -29.35
CA ARG A 107 4.68 -6.27 -28.51
C ARG A 107 4.36 -6.17 -27.02
N ARG A 108 3.57 -5.17 -26.63
CA ARG A 108 3.11 -4.97 -25.25
C ARG A 108 2.28 -6.15 -24.76
N ILE A 109 1.40 -6.72 -25.59
CA ILE A 109 0.60 -7.90 -25.25
C ILE A 109 1.50 -9.12 -25.05
N GLY A 110 2.50 -9.32 -25.92
CA GLY A 110 3.49 -10.39 -25.77
C GLY A 110 4.24 -10.30 -24.44
N TYR A 111 4.80 -9.11 -24.14
CA TYR A 111 5.47 -8.86 -22.86
C TYR A 111 4.54 -9.02 -21.65
N LEU A 112 3.31 -8.51 -21.71
CA LEU A 112 2.32 -8.64 -20.64
C LEU A 112 2.04 -10.11 -20.34
N TYR A 113 1.80 -10.91 -21.37
CA TYR A 113 1.53 -12.32 -21.20
C TYR A 113 2.70 -13.06 -20.53
N LEU A 114 3.93 -12.80 -20.99
CA LEU A 114 5.12 -13.39 -20.38
C LEU A 114 5.31 -12.95 -18.92
N VAL A 115 5.10 -11.68 -18.60
CA VAL A 115 5.19 -11.17 -17.23
C VAL A 115 4.22 -11.88 -16.29
N GLU A 116 2.98 -12.11 -16.74
CA GLU A 116 1.96 -12.74 -15.91
C GLU A 116 2.09 -14.27 -15.83
N ARG A 117 2.62 -14.91 -16.89
CA ARG A 117 2.49 -16.37 -17.07
C ARG A 117 3.80 -17.15 -17.20
N LEU A 118 4.95 -16.52 -17.41
CA LEU A 118 6.22 -17.24 -17.57
C LEU A 118 6.67 -17.81 -16.21
N PRO A 119 6.77 -19.15 -16.05
CA PRO A 119 7.24 -19.74 -14.81
C PRO A 119 8.71 -19.43 -14.53
N HIS A 120 9.09 -19.41 -13.26
CA HIS A 120 10.50 -19.30 -12.87
C HIS A 120 11.29 -20.53 -13.35
N GLY A 121 12.48 -20.30 -13.92
CA GLY A 121 13.34 -21.38 -14.45
C GLY A 121 12.88 -21.98 -15.78
N HIS A 122 11.83 -21.45 -16.41
CA HIS A 122 11.36 -21.91 -17.72
C HIS A 122 12.40 -21.60 -18.82
N GLU A 123 12.63 -22.54 -19.75
CA GLU A 123 13.65 -22.47 -20.81
C GLU A 123 13.57 -21.21 -21.69
N LEU A 124 12.34 -20.76 -22.00
CA LEU A 124 12.07 -19.52 -22.74
C LEU A 124 12.62 -18.25 -22.05
N GLY A 125 12.97 -18.31 -20.76
CA GLY A 125 13.60 -17.21 -20.04
C GLY A 125 14.89 -16.72 -20.72
N LEU A 126 15.71 -17.63 -21.25
CA LEU A 126 16.94 -17.28 -21.98
C LEU A 126 16.65 -16.54 -23.30
N LEU A 127 15.61 -16.94 -24.01
CA LEU A 127 15.19 -16.25 -25.24
C LEU A 127 14.61 -14.87 -24.92
N LEU A 128 13.81 -14.76 -23.85
CA LEU A 128 13.28 -13.50 -23.37
C LEU A 128 14.40 -12.52 -22.98
N ILE A 129 15.49 -12.99 -22.35
CA ILE A 129 16.67 -12.16 -22.07
C ILE A 129 17.20 -11.52 -23.36
N ASN A 130 17.31 -12.29 -24.46
CA ASN A 130 17.79 -11.76 -25.73
C ASN A 130 16.85 -10.71 -26.32
N THR A 131 15.53 -10.95 -26.26
CA THR A 131 14.52 -9.97 -26.68
C THR A 131 14.63 -8.67 -25.87
N ILE A 132 14.74 -8.77 -24.54
CA ILE A 132 14.92 -7.63 -23.62
C ILE A 132 16.20 -6.86 -23.96
N ARG A 133 17.33 -7.53 -24.16
CA ARG A 133 18.61 -6.87 -24.49
C ARG A 133 18.55 -6.10 -25.80
N LYS A 134 17.89 -6.67 -26.82
CA LYS A 134 17.67 -6.02 -28.12
C LYS A 134 16.83 -4.76 -27.97
N ASP A 135 15.78 -4.82 -27.16
CA ASP A 135 14.90 -3.67 -26.91
C ASP A 135 15.52 -2.57 -26.05
N LEU A 136 16.29 -2.93 -25.02
CA LEU A 136 17.08 -1.97 -24.24
C LEU A 136 18.10 -1.21 -25.08
N SER A 137 18.60 -1.85 -26.14
CA SER A 137 19.56 -1.27 -27.10
C SER A 137 18.86 -0.55 -28.27
N SER A 138 17.53 -0.52 -28.30
CA SER A 138 16.77 0.13 -29.37
C SER A 138 16.88 1.65 -29.28
N THR A 139 16.75 2.34 -30.41
CA THR A 139 16.61 3.81 -30.44
C THR A 139 15.21 4.27 -30.06
N SER A 140 14.22 3.37 -30.06
CA SER A 140 12.82 3.66 -29.75
C SER A 140 12.59 3.67 -28.22
N PRO A 141 12.21 4.81 -27.62
CA PRO A 141 11.91 4.90 -26.20
C PRO A 141 10.81 3.93 -25.76
N SER A 142 9.81 3.70 -26.61
CA SER A 142 8.70 2.79 -26.30
C SER A 142 9.15 1.34 -26.18
N HIS A 143 10.11 0.91 -27.01
CA HIS A 143 10.70 -0.43 -26.90
C HIS A 143 11.54 -0.56 -25.63
N ILE A 144 12.40 0.43 -25.35
CA ILE A 144 13.17 0.47 -24.12
C ILE A 144 12.24 0.39 -22.90
N LEU A 145 11.16 1.17 -22.87
CA LEU A 145 10.21 1.17 -21.75
C LEU A 145 9.48 -0.16 -21.57
N LEU A 146 9.14 -0.86 -22.65
CA LEU A 146 8.55 -2.21 -22.55
C LEU A 146 9.53 -3.20 -21.92
N ALA A 147 10.80 -3.18 -22.35
CA ALA A 147 11.85 -4.03 -21.79
C ALA A 147 12.16 -3.68 -20.33
N LEU A 148 12.23 -2.40 -19.97
CA LEU A 148 12.42 -1.98 -18.58
C LEU A 148 11.24 -2.40 -17.69
N HIS A 149 10.00 -2.27 -18.21
CA HIS A 149 8.82 -2.71 -17.48
C HIS A 149 8.81 -4.22 -17.23
N SER A 150 9.19 -5.04 -18.22
CA SER A 150 9.27 -6.48 -18.06
C SER A 150 10.35 -6.88 -17.05
N ILE A 151 11.52 -6.22 -17.03
CA ILE A 151 12.55 -6.44 -16.00
C ILE A 151 12.01 -6.14 -14.59
N ILE A 152 11.27 -5.03 -14.41
CA ILE A 152 10.72 -4.63 -13.11
C ILE A 152 9.70 -5.64 -12.60
N LYS A 153 8.86 -6.17 -13.50
CA LYS A 153 7.74 -7.05 -13.14
C LYS A 153 8.13 -8.52 -13.06
N LEU A 154 9.12 -8.94 -13.85
CA LEU A 154 9.61 -10.32 -13.91
C LEU A 154 11.14 -10.37 -13.72
N PRO A 155 11.66 -10.02 -12.52
CA PRO A 155 13.07 -10.18 -12.22
C PRO A 155 13.40 -11.66 -11.94
N PHE A 156 14.44 -12.18 -12.58
CA PHE A 156 14.96 -13.54 -12.33
C PHE A 156 16.49 -13.57 -12.43
N THR A 157 17.09 -14.64 -11.89
CA THR A 157 18.52 -14.75 -11.58
C THR A 157 19.41 -14.53 -12.81
N ASP A 158 19.10 -15.20 -13.93
CA ASP A 158 19.89 -15.12 -15.17
C ASP A 158 19.75 -13.78 -15.90
N LEU A 159 18.69 -13.02 -15.62
CA LEU A 159 18.44 -11.73 -16.27
C LEU A 159 19.44 -10.67 -15.81
N ALA A 160 19.75 -10.64 -14.51
CA ALA A 160 20.59 -9.62 -13.89
C ALA A 160 21.97 -9.46 -14.56
N PRO A 161 22.81 -10.50 -14.71
CA PRO A 161 24.13 -10.35 -15.33
C PRO A 161 24.04 -9.90 -16.80
N ALA A 162 22.98 -10.30 -17.51
CA ALA A 162 22.81 -10.02 -18.93
C ALA A 162 22.41 -8.57 -19.25
N VAL A 163 21.64 -7.92 -18.35
CA VAL A 163 21.11 -6.56 -18.58
C VAL A 163 21.79 -5.47 -17.75
N THR A 164 22.41 -5.81 -16.61
CA THR A 164 23.06 -4.82 -15.73
C THR A 164 24.09 -3.92 -16.46
N PRO A 165 24.93 -4.42 -17.38
CA PRO A 165 25.83 -3.56 -18.16
C PRO A 165 25.10 -2.51 -19.01
N LEU A 166 23.91 -2.85 -19.54
CA LEU A 166 23.08 -1.91 -20.29
C LEU A 166 22.41 -0.91 -19.34
N LEU A 167 21.86 -1.37 -18.21
CA LEU A 167 21.16 -0.53 -17.23
C LEU A 167 22.09 0.48 -16.53
N THR A 168 23.36 0.14 -16.33
CA THR A 168 24.37 1.04 -15.75
C THR A 168 25.00 1.99 -16.77
N SER A 169 24.68 1.82 -18.06
CA SER A 169 25.22 2.66 -19.12
C SER A 169 24.73 4.11 -19.02
N LYS A 170 25.56 5.04 -19.53
CA LYS A 170 25.17 6.46 -19.62
C LYS A 170 23.94 6.66 -20.52
N VAL A 171 23.74 5.80 -21.52
CA VAL A 171 22.65 5.90 -22.50
C VAL A 171 21.29 5.79 -21.81
N LEU A 172 21.13 4.87 -20.85
CA LEU A 172 19.88 4.68 -20.13
C LEU A 172 19.78 5.61 -18.90
N LEU A 173 20.85 5.71 -18.10
CA LEU A 173 20.83 6.54 -16.88
C LEU A 173 20.69 8.05 -17.16
N LYS A 174 21.15 8.52 -18.32
CA LYS A 174 21.04 9.93 -18.74
C LYS A 174 20.20 10.08 -20.00
N HIS A 175 19.25 9.16 -20.21
CA HIS A 175 18.39 9.20 -21.38
C HIS A 175 17.56 10.48 -21.41
N LYS A 176 17.25 11.01 -22.60
CA LYS A 176 16.46 12.24 -22.76
C LYS A 176 15.07 12.16 -22.11
N PHE A 177 14.44 11.00 -22.14
CA PHE A 177 13.10 10.80 -21.59
C PHE A 177 13.15 10.43 -20.09
N PRO A 178 12.49 11.20 -19.20
CA PRO A 178 12.50 10.94 -17.75
C PRO A 178 11.97 9.56 -17.38
N ALA A 179 10.91 9.10 -18.07
CA ALA A 179 10.34 7.78 -17.86
C ALA A 179 11.36 6.64 -18.06
N VAL A 180 12.30 6.79 -19.01
CA VAL A 180 13.35 5.79 -19.24
C VAL A 180 14.35 5.80 -18.09
N ARG A 181 14.79 7.00 -17.64
CA ARG A 181 15.70 7.12 -16.49
C ARG A 181 15.09 6.53 -15.22
N GLN A 182 13.84 6.89 -14.93
CA GLN A 182 13.06 6.37 -13.81
C GLN A 182 12.98 4.84 -13.85
N ARG A 183 12.50 4.28 -14.96
CA ARG A 183 12.33 2.82 -15.11
C ARG A 183 13.66 2.07 -15.12
N THR A 184 14.75 2.69 -15.57
CA THR A 184 16.10 2.11 -15.48
C THR A 184 16.53 1.92 -14.03
N LEU A 185 16.32 2.94 -13.18
CA LEU A 185 16.63 2.86 -11.76
C LEU A 185 15.70 1.86 -11.03
N GLU A 186 14.41 1.84 -11.36
CA GLU A 186 13.47 0.85 -10.82
C GLU A 186 13.85 -0.58 -11.22
N ALA A 187 14.31 -0.79 -12.46
CA ALA A 187 14.78 -2.10 -12.94
C ALA A 187 16.03 -2.56 -12.18
N LEU A 188 17.01 -1.68 -11.96
CA LEU A 188 18.18 -1.96 -11.13
C LEU A 188 17.79 -2.37 -9.70
N LEU A 189 16.85 -1.65 -9.09
CA LEU A 189 16.33 -1.97 -7.76
C LEU A 189 15.57 -3.31 -7.72
N ALA A 190 14.75 -3.60 -8.73
CA ALA A 190 13.99 -4.85 -8.81
C ALA A 190 14.93 -6.06 -8.92
N LEU A 191 15.95 -5.98 -9.79
CA LEU A 191 16.98 -7.00 -9.93
C LEU A 191 17.78 -7.18 -8.64
N HIS A 192 18.21 -6.08 -8.01
CA HIS A 192 18.95 -6.15 -6.75
C HIS A 192 18.15 -6.83 -5.64
N ARG A 193 16.85 -6.51 -5.47
CA ARG A 193 16.00 -7.16 -4.47
C ARG A 193 15.82 -8.65 -4.73
N LYS A 194 15.76 -9.06 -6.00
CA LYS A 194 15.67 -10.46 -6.38
C LYS A 194 16.99 -11.18 -6.07
N SER A 195 18.12 -10.62 -6.51
CA SER A 195 19.44 -11.19 -6.25
C SER A 195 19.76 -11.25 -4.77
N ALA A 196 19.49 -10.19 -3.98
CA ALA A 196 19.75 -10.15 -2.54
C ALA A 196 19.02 -11.22 -1.73
N ARG A 197 17.91 -11.77 -2.25
CA ARG A 197 17.19 -12.89 -1.62
C ARG A 197 17.90 -14.24 -1.85
N GLU A 198 18.64 -14.36 -2.95
CA GLU A 198 19.29 -15.60 -3.37
C GLU A 198 20.77 -15.61 -2.95
N GLU A 199 21.48 -14.49 -3.16
CA GLU A 199 22.90 -14.32 -2.86
C GLU A 199 23.21 -12.86 -2.45
N ALA A 200 24.19 -12.66 -1.57
CA ALA A 200 24.64 -11.34 -1.14
C ALA A 200 25.37 -10.59 -2.29
N SER A 201 24.60 -10.01 -3.20
CA SER A 201 25.08 -9.27 -4.36
C SER A 201 25.23 -7.77 -4.09
N ARG A 202 26.32 -7.17 -4.57
CA ARG A 202 26.54 -5.72 -4.50
C ARG A 202 25.60 -5.00 -5.46
N PHE A 203 25.11 -3.82 -5.06
CA PHE A 203 24.37 -2.96 -5.98
C PHE A 203 25.31 -2.42 -7.08
N PRO A 204 24.88 -2.38 -8.35
CA PRO A 204 25.78 -2.11 -9.48
C PRO A 204 26.18 -0.63 -9.64
N LEU A 205 25.57 0.30 -8.88
CA LEU A 205 25.97 1.71 -8.85
C LEU A 205 26.52 2.08 -7.46
N SER A 206 27.60 2.86 -7.42
CA SER A 206 28.09 3.42 -6.16
C SER A 206 27.18 4.52 -5.62
N MET A 207 27.17 4.73 -4.30
CA MET A 207 26.42 5.84 -3.68
C MET A 207 26.80 7.20 -4.29
N SER A 208 28.10 7.47 -4.49
CA SER A 208 28.60 8.67 -5.15
C SER A 208 28.11 8.86 -6.59
N LYS A 209 27.78 7.77 -7.30
CA LYS A 209 27.19 7.85 -8.64
C LYS A 209 25.73 8.24 -8.56
N ILE A 210 24.99 7.68 -7.60
CA ILE A 210 23.57 7.95 -7.37
C ILE A 210 23.36 9.40 -6.93
N LEU A 211 24.16 9.89 -5.98
CA LEU A 211 24.11 11.28 -5.53
C LEU A 211 24.36 12.27 -6.69
N ARG A 212 25.36 12.01 -7.54
CA ARG A 212 25.61 12.83 -8.74
C ARG A 212 24.49 12.78 -9.78
N LEU A 213 23.70 11.69 -9.82
CA LEU A 213 22.49 11.65 -10.64
C LEU A 213 21.41 12.54 -10.02
N LEU A 214 21.22 12.46 -8.70
CA LEU A 214 20.25 13.25 -7.94
C LEU A 214 20.50 14.76 -8.04
N GLU A 215 21.76 15.20 -7.94
CA GLU A 215 22.13 16.62 -8.08
C GLU A 215 21.70 17.21 -9.44
N ARG A 216 21.74 16.40 -10.49
CA ARG A 216 21.52 16.84 -11.89
C ARG A 216 20.11 16.56 -12.42
N GLU A 217 19.26 15.95 -11.60
CA GLU A 217 17.94 15.49 -12.03
C GLU A 217 16.87 16.50 -11.61
N ASP A 218 16.04 16.92 -12.56
CA ASP A 218 14.99 17.93 -12.31
C ASP A 218 13.59 17.30 -12.24
N GLU A 219 13.47 16.06 -12.69
CA GLU A 219 12.20 15.38 -12.84
C GLU A 219 11.79 14.69 -11.54
N THR A 220 10.71 15.19 -10.94
CA THR A 220 10.15 14.72 -9.66
C THR A 220 9.99 13.18 -9.58
N PRO A 221 9.49 12.47 -10.61
CA PRO A 221 9.39 11.01 -10.56
C PRO A 221 10.75 10.30 -10.49
N VAL A 222 11.78 10.84 -11.15
CA VAL A 222 13.12 10.23 -11.15
C VAL A 222 13.81 10.49 -9.81
N ILE A 223 13.69 11.70 -9.27
CA ILE A 223 14.17 12.08 -7.93
C ILE A 223 13.57 11.15 -6.86
N SER A 224 12.25 10.88 -6.92
CA SER A 224 11.58 9.97 -6.00
C SER A 224 12.20 8.56 -6.00
N VAL A 225 12.53 8.04 -7.19
CA VAL A 225 13.18 6.73 -7.31
C VAL A 225 14.63 6.78 -6.82
N LEU A 226 15.35 7.89 -7.03
CA LEU A 226 16.71 8.06 -6.49
C LEU A 226 16.72 8.07 -4.96
N TYR A 227 15.82 8.82 -4.31
CA TYR A 227 15.63 8.77 -2.86
C TYR A 227 15.34 7.34 -2.37
N ARG A 228 14.38 6.66 -3.02
CA ARG A 228 14.08 5.25 -2.70
C ARG A 228 15.29 4.35 -2.90
N THR A 229 16.12 4.60 -3.90
CA THR A 229 17.36 3.84 -4.15
C THR A 229 18.34 4.04 -3.01
N ILE A 230 18.64 5.29 -2.65
CA ILE A 230 19.51 5.63 -1.52
C ILE A 230 19.01 4.96 -0.25
N ARG A 231 17.71 5.11 0.07
CA ARG A 231 17.11 4.51 1.26
C ARG A 231 17.30 2.99 1.30
N VAL A 232 17.00 2.29 0.20
CA VAL A 232 17.14 0.82 0.13
C VAL A 232 18.58 0.39 0.37
N LEU A 233 19.56 1.12 -0.18
CA LEU A 233 20.97 0.78 0.00
C LEU A 233 21.46 0.98 1.44
N LEU A 234 20.92 1.98 2.14
CA LEU A 234 21.20 2.24 3.55
C LEU A 234 20.50 1.21 4.46
N GLU A 235 19.19 0.98 4.26
CA GLU A 235 18.39 0.06 5.10
C GLU A 235 18.81 -1.41 4.92
N SER A 236 19.30 -1.78 3.75
CA SER A 236 19.73 -3.16 3.45
C SER A 236 21.21 -3.40 3.76
N ASP A 237 21.91 -2.44 4.35
CA ASP A 237 23.34 -2.51 4.70
C ASP A 237 24.27 -2.81 3.50
N VAL A 238 23.81 -2.49 2.28
CA VAL A 238 24.58 -2.66 1.03
C VAL A 238 25.61 -1.56 0.89
N HIS A 239 25.25 -0.36 1.35
CA HIS A 239 26.17 0.76 1.51
C HIS A 239 26.28 1.10 2.99
N ARG A 240 27.41 0.70 3.60
CA ARG A 240 27.74 1.02 4.99
C ARG A 240 28.33 2.41 5.07
N VAL A 241 27.70 3.27 5.88
CA VAL A 241 28.21 4.60 6.19
C VAL A 241 29.11 4.49 7.42
N GLU A 242 30.40 4.74 7.24
CA GLU A 242 31.41 4.55 8.30
C GLU A 242 31.75 5.84 9.04
N THR A 243 31.51 7.01 8.42
CA THR A 243 31.91 8.31 8.95
C THR A 243 30.75 9.28 9.06
N GLU A 244 30.79 10.17 10.06
CA GLU A 244 29.83 11.26 10.22
C GLU A 244 29.81 12.18 9.00
N GLY A 245 30.98 12.50 8.44
CA GLY A 245 31.08 13.34 7.24
C GLY A 245 30.42 12.73 6.00
N GLU A 246 30.39 11.40 5.86
CA GLU A 246 29.66 10.74 4.79
C GLU A 246 28.15 10.80 5.00
N ALA A 247 27.68 10.57 6.24
CA ALA A 247 26.26 10.69 6.60
C ALA A 247 25.75 12.11 6.32
N ASP A 248 26.53 13.11 6.73
CA ASP A 248 26.26 14.53 6.50
C ASP A 248 26.22 14.84 5.01
N TYR A 249 27.20 14.40 4.22
CA TYR A 249 27.21 14.64 2.78
C TYR A 249 25.99 14.05 2.06
N ILE A 250 25.57 12.82 2.42
CA ILE A 250 24.36 12.21 1.84
C ILE A 250 23.11 13.03 2.22
N ALA A 251 23.00 13.44 3.49
CA ALA A 251 21.88 14.24 3.98
C ALA A 251 21.83 15.62 3.32
N GLU A 252 22.96 16.31 3.18
CA GLU A 252 23.07 17.62 2.53
C GLU A 252 22.65 17.55 1.06
N VAL A 253 23.20 16.60 0.29
CA VAL A 253 22.88 16.46 -1.14
C VAL A 253 21.40 16.13 -1.33
N THR A 254 20.84 15.22 -0.52
CA THR A 254 19.42 14.88 -0.60
C THR A 254 18.52 16.06 -0.22
N LEU A 255 18.86 16.81 0.84
CA LEU A 255 18.12 18.00 1.25
C LEU A 255 18.21 19.14 0.21
N GLN A 256 19.41 19.43 -0.29
CA GLN A 256 19.63 20.47 -1.31
C GLN A 256 18.84 20.18 -2.59
N SER A 257 18.70 18.90 -2.94
CA SER A 257 17.93 18.47 -4.10
C SER A 257 16.41 18.74 -3.97
N ALA A 258 15.89 18.86 -2.74
CA ALA A 258 14.51 19.32 -2.50
C ALA A 258 14.40 20.86 -2.43
N THR A 259 15.32 21.53 -1.74
CA THR A 259 15.20 22.98 -1.49
C THR A 259 15.36 23.84 -2.73
N THR A 260 16.25 23.44 -3.64
CA THR A 260 16.52 24.15 -4.91
C THR A 260 15.33 24.15 -5.88
N ARG A 261 14.31 23.31 -5.64
CA ARG A 261 13.25 23.01 -6.60
C ARG A 261 11.84 23.40 -6.10
N HIS A 262 11.76 24.23 -5.05
CA HIS A 262 10.51 24.75 -4.48
C HIS A 262 9.75 25.68 -5.44
N GLY A 263 9.00 25.08 -6.37
CA GLY A 263 8.07 25.79 -7.25
C GLY A 263 6.70 25.12 -7.43
N SER A 264 6.56 23.83 -7.11
CA SER A 264 5.30 23.10 -7.30
C SER A 264 4.62 22.80 -5.96
N ARG A 265 3.35 23.22 -5.84
CA ARG A 265 2.52 23.05 -4.63
C ARG A 265 2.09 21.59 -4.37
N ASP A 266 2.41 20.65 -5.28
CA ASP A 266 1.96 19.25 -5.22
C ASP A 266 3.13 18.23 -5.07
N THR A 267 4.21 18.58 -4.35
CA THR A 267 5.39 17.69 -4.17
C THR A 267 5.33 16.73 -2.98
N CYS A 268 4.20 16.63 -2.25
CA CYS A 268 4.13 15.93 -0.96
C CYS A 268 4.61 14.47 -1.03
N GLN A 269 4.40 13.76 -2.14
CA GLN A 269 4.90 12.39 -2.29
C GLN A 269 6.44 12.32 -2.31
N VAL A 270 7.11 13.27 -2.95
CA VAL A 270 8.57 13.31 -3.02
C VAL A 270 9.17 13.79 -1.71
N ASP A 271 8.52 14.75 -1.04
CA ASP A 271 8.90 15.21 0.30
C ASP A 271 8.83 14.05 1.32
N VAL A 272 7.81 13.19 1.21
CA VAL A 272 7.68 11.97 2.01
C VAL A 272 8.82 10.98 1.74
N GLU A 273 9.20 10.78 0.48
CA GLU A 273 10.32 9.88 0.14
C GLU A 273 11.67 10.44 0.58
N LEU A 274 11.87 11.76 0.49
CA LEU A 274 13.03 12.44 1.05
C LEU A 274 13.09 12.23 2.57
N LEU A 275 12.01 12.51 3.28
CA LEU A 275 11.98 12.38 4.74
C LEU A 275 12.22 10.94 5.20
N ARG A 276 11.70 9.95 4.48
CA ARG A 276 12.04 8.54 4.74
C ARG A 276 13.50 8.22 4.48
N THR A 277 14.13 8.88 3.51
CA THR A 277 15.56 8.71 3.19
C THR A 277 16.41 9.33 4.29
N LEU A 278 16.12 10.57 4.70
CA LEU A 278 16.76 11.23 5.84
C LEU A 278 16.58 10.42 7.13
N GLY A 279 15.36 9.92 7.37
CA GLY A 279 15.08 9.05 8.51
C GLY A 279 15.81 7.70 8.48
N ALA A 280 16.19 7.19 7.31
CA ALA A 280 17.05 6.02 7.21
C ALA A 280 18.51 6.35 7.58
N ILE A 281 18.98 7.55 7.23
CA ILE A 281 20.32 8.03 7.62
C ILE A 281 20.42 8.18 9.14
N THR A 282 19.40 8.77 9.79
CA THR A 282 19.42 8.99 11.25
C THR A 282 19.28 7.71 12.09
N ARG A 283 18.83 6.61 11.49
CA ARG A 283 18.80 5.29 12.14
C ARG A 283 20.12 4.54 12.05
N LEU A 284 21.08 5.04 11.27
CA LEU A 284 22.44 4.52 11.28
C LEU A 284 23.06 4.80 12.65
N GLN A 285 24.05 4.00 13.06
CA GLN A 285 24.79 4.23 14.32
C GLN A 285 25.65 5.51 14.31
N VAL A 286 25.56 6.31 13.25
CA VAL A 286 26.33 7.52 13.00
C VAL A 286 25.43 8.73 13.23
N LYS A 287 25.84 9.66 14.08
CA LYS A 287 25.08 10.87 14.37
C LYS A 287 25.33 11.92 13.28
N LEU A 288 24.26 12.59 12.84
CA LEU A 288 24.40 13.77 11.97
C LEU A 288 24.95 14.96 12.77
N SER A 289 25.72 15.82 12.10
CA SER A 289 26.17 17.07 12.71
C SER A 289 24.99 17.99 13.07
N GLU A 290 25.22 18.88 14.05
CA GLU A 290 24.20 19.83 14.50
C GLU A 290 23.76 20.79 13.39
N THR A 291 24.67 21.13 12.47
CA THR A 291 24.40 21.99 11.31
C THR A 291 23.41 21.32 10.35
N VAL A 292 23.72 20.10 9.90
CA VAL A 292 22.86 19.35 8.96
C VAL A 292 21.51 19.01 9.61
N SER A 293 21.52 18.60 10.88
CA SER A 293 20.29 18.35 11.64
C SER A 293 19.43 19.62 11.78
N GLY A 294 20.05 20.78 11.98
CA GLY A 294 19.38 22.09 12.00
C GLY A 294 18.73 22.44 10.66
N ASP A 295 19.44 22.21 9.55
CA ASP A 295 18.93 22.48 8.20
C ASP A 295 17.75 21.56 7.84
N VAL A 296 17.84 20.28 8.17
CA VAL A 296 16.73 19.33 8.00
C VAL A 296 15.52 19.76 8.84
N SER A 297 15.74 20.13 10.10
CA SER A 297 14.67 20.59 11.00
C SER A 297 13.99 21.84 10.46
N LYS A 298 14.77 22.80 9.96
CA LYS A 298 14.27 24.03 9.34
C LYS A 298 13.41 23.74 8.12
N TRP A 299 13.89 22.88 7.21
CA TRP A 299 13.12 22.47 6.03
C TRP A 299 11.81 21.78 6.43
N LEU A 300 11.84 20.85 7.40
CA LEU A 300 10.64 20.19 7.90
C LEU A 300 9.62 21.18 8.47
N ILE A 301 10.08 22.13 9.27
CA ILE A 301 9.25 23.17 9.86
C ILE A 301 8.61 24.04 8.76
N ASP A 302 9.38 24.46 7.76
CA ASP A 302 8.90 25.27 6.65
C ASP A 302 7.86 24.51 5.80
N ARG A 303 8.08 23.20 5.56
CA ARG A 303 7.08 22.35 4.89
C ARG A 303 5.82 22.22 5.72
N LEU A 304 5.92 21.88 7.01
CA LEU A 304 4.78 21.76 7.91
C LEU A 304 3.93 23.04 7.91
N ARG A 305 4.56 24.23 8.01
CA ARG A 305 3.87 25.53 7.96
C ARG A 305 2.98 25.70 6.72
N THR A 306 3.35 25.12 5.59
CA THR A 306 2.60 25.20 4.33
C THR A 306 1.57 24.08 4.13
N LEU A 307 1.48 23.09 5.04
CA LEU A 307 0.56 21.97 4.89
C LEU A 307 -0.88 22.37 5.18
N ASP A 308 -1.74 22.06 4.22
CA ASP A 308 -3.18 22.00 4.40
C ASP A 308 -3.57 20.64 5.03
N PRO A 309 -4.13 20.60 6.25
CA PRO A 309 -4.47 19.35 6.94
C PRO A 309 -5.56 18.54 6.23
N HIS A 310 -6.37 19.15 5.36
CA HIS A 310 -7.51 18.47 4.74
C HIS A 310 -7.18 17.69 3.47
N ARG A 311 -5.97 17.83 2.93
CA ARG A 311 -5.50 17.06 1.77
C ARG A 311 -4.93 15.69 2.20
N PRO A 312 -5.37 14.56 1.61
CA PRO A 312 -4.93 13.21 2.03
C PRO A 312 -3.40 13.00 2.00
N LEU A 313 -2.72 13.54 0.98
CA LEU A 313 -1.26 13.41 0.83
C LEU A 313 -0.48 14.15 1.93
N ASN A 314 -1.08 15.15 2.57
CA ASN A 314 -0.45 15.93 3.62
C ASN A 314 -0.43 15.17 4.95
N GLY A 315 -1.41 14.28 5.17
CA GLY A 315 -1.41 13.37 6.32
C GLY A 315 -0.23 12.39 6.29
N ALA A 316 0.15 11.90 5.11
CA ALA A 316 1.32 11.03 4.96
C ALA A 316 2.62 11.74 5.35
N PHE A 317 2.76 13.02 4.98
CA PHE A 317 3.92 13.83 5.38
C PHE A 317 3.91 14.10 6.88
N LEU A 318 2.78 14.53 7.46
CA LEU A 318 2.67 14.75 8.92
C LEU A 318 3.03 13.49 9.72
N LEU A 319 2.54 12.32 9.30
CA LEU A 319 2.85 11.05 9.95
C LEU A 319 4.35 10.74 9.90
N GLN A 320 4.99 10.94 8.75
CA GLN A 320 6.44 10.76 8.63
C GLN A 320 7.23 11.80 9.43
N SER A 321 6.75 13.04 9.53
CA SER A 321 7.36 14.06 10.40
C SER A 321 7.33 13.62 11.87
N CYS A 322 6.24 12.98 12.32
CA CYS A 322 6.15 12.44 13.68
C CYS A 322 7.16 11.30 13.91
N TYR A 323 7.37 10.41 12.94
CA TYR A 323 8.42 9.38 13.02
C TYR A 323 9.83 9.95 13.14
N SER A 324 10.07 11.15 12.61
CA SER A 324 11.39 11.77 12.59
C SER A 324 11.68 12.64 13.82
N VAL A 325 10.71 12.84 14.72
CA VAL A 325 10.86 13.69 15.92
C VAL A 325 11.96 13.20 16.86
N SER A 326 12.19 11.89 16.95
CA SER A 326 13.29 11.34 17.76
C SER A 326 14.67 11.79 17.30
N ALA A 327 14.83 12.07 15.99
CA ALA A 327 16.04 12.60 15.41
C ALA A 327 16.04 14.14 15.34
N PHE A 328 14.86 14.75 15.17
CA PHE A 328 14.70 16.19 14.97
C PHE A 328 13.68 16.77 15.96
N SER A 329 14.07 16.90 17.23
CA SER A 329 13.20 17.31 18.32
C SER A 329 12.57 18.71 18.15
N GLN A 330 13.23 19.60 17.39
CA GLN A 330 12.75 20.96 17.08
C GLN A 330 11.41 20.98 16.31
N VAL A 331 11.07 19.87 15.65
CA VAL A 331 9.86 19.76 14.81
C VAL A 331 8.60 19.44 15.64
N THR A 332 8.77 19.00 16.90
CA THR A 332 7.70 18.53 17.79
C THR A 332 6.50 19.48 17.88
N ASP A 333 6.73 20.76 18.21
CA ASP A 333 5.65 21.73 18.42
C ASP A 333 4.86 22.01 17.13
N HIS A 334 5.53 21.91 15.98
CA HIS A 334 4.87 22.02 14.68
C HIS A 334 3.98 20.80 14.43
N CYS A 335 4.49 19.58 14.67
CA CYS A 335 3.68 18.36 14.56
C CYS A 335 2.44 18.42 15.47
N LEU A 336 2.59 18.81 16.73
CA LEU A 336 1.47 18.91 17.68
C LEU A 336 0.42 19.92 17.23
N ARG A 337 0.83 21.11 16.75
CA ARG A 337 -0.10 22.11 16.21
C ARG A 337 -0.93 21.56 15.04
N HIS A 338 -0.33 20.74 14.16
CA HIS A 338 -1.07 20.12 13.06
C HIS A 338 -1.97 18.98 13.55
N ILE A 339 -1.53 18.16 14.52
CA ILE A 339 -2.36 17.13 15.12
C ILE A 339 -3.59 17.74 15.79
N SER A 340 -3.45 18.83 16.55
CA SER A 340 -4.58 19.56 17.15
C SER A 340 -5.58 20.04 16.09
N ARG A 341 -5.12 20.60 14.96
CA ARG A 341 -6.02 21.00 13.86
C ARG A 341 -6.75 19.83 13.21
N VAL A 342 -6.08 18.67 13.08
CA VAL A 342 -6.70 17.45 12.55
C VAL A 342 -7.74 16.88 13.51
N LEU A 343 -7.51 16.99 14.82
CA LEU A 343 -8.48 16.56 15.85
C LEU A 343 -9.68 17.51 15.96
N LEU A 344 -9.44 18.82 15.94
CA LEU A 344 -10.42 19.86 16.24
C LEU A 344 -11.02 20.51 14.98
N SER A 345 -11.47 19.71 14.00
CA SER A 345 -12.08 20.17 12.73
C SER A 345 -12.53 21.64 12.72
N ASP A 346 -12.06 22.45 11.77
CA ASP A 346 -12.28 23.92 11.65
C ASP A 346 -13.76 24.39 11.64
N THR A 347 -14.73 23.47 11.77
CA THR A 347 -16.14 23.76 12.01
C THR A 347 -16.33 24.45 13.35
N VAL A 348 -16.61 25.76 13.29
CA VAL A 348 -16.98 26.60 14.44
C VAL A 348 -18.14 25.93 15.21
N PRO A 349 -18.01 25.73 16.53
CA PRO A 349 -19.11 25.20 17.33
C PRO A 349 -20.27 26.19 17.27
N SER A 350 -21.44 25.72 16.83
CA SER A 350 -22.64 26.56 16.68
C SER A 350 -23.25 26.99 18.02
N SER A 351 -22.68 26.54 19.15
CA SER A 351 -23.07 26.92 20.51
C SER A 351 -21.96 26.56 21.50
N SER A 352 -21.83 27.30 22.59
CA SER A 352 -20.85 27.04 23.68
C SER A 352 -21.15 25.79 24.53
N THR A 353 -22.19 25.02 24.19
CA THR A 353 -22.69 23.89 24.99
C THR A 353 -22.69 22.55 24.25
N SER A 354 -22.38 22.51 22.96
CA SER A 354 -22.24 21.27 22.20
C SER A 354 -20.80 20.73 22.24
N PRO A 355 -20.57 19.41 22.42
CA PRO A 355 -19.23 18.84 22.30
C PRO A 355 -18.61 19.18 20.93
N PRO A 356 -17.28 19.30 20.84
CA PRO A 356 -16.61 19.62 19.60
C PRO A 356 -16.99 18.57 18.53
N PRO A 357 -17.22 19.00 17.27
CA PRO A 357 -17.53 18.08 16.20
C PRO A 357 -16.39 17.08 16.01
N LEU A 358 -16.72 15.79 16.01
CA LEU A 358 -15.73 14.73 15.85
C LEU A 358 -15.05 14.80 14.47
N PRO A 359 -13.74 14.52 14.39
CA PRO A 359 -13.03 14.47 13.13
C PRO A 359 -13.54 13.34 12.24
N ARG A 360 -13.30 13.46 10.92
CA ARG A 360 -13.58 12.37 9.97
C ARG A 360 -12.82 11.10 10.39
N PRO A 361 -13.34 9.89 10.15
CA PRO A 361 -12.70 8.65 10.62
C PRO A 361 -11.22 8.51 10.28
N ASN A 362 -10.84 8.82 9.04
CA ASN A 362 -9.44 8.78 8.60
C ASN A 362 -8.55 9.83 9.28
N ASP A 363 -9.09 11.02 9.55
CA ASP A 363 -8.38 12.11 10.21
C ASP A 363 -8.16 11.76 11.69
N HIS A 364 -9.15 11.14 12.34
CA HIS A 364 -9.03 10.62 13.70
C HIS A 364 -7.92 9.56 13.78
N ILE A 365 -7.96 8.54 12.90
CA ILE A 365 -6.91 7.50 12.84
C ILE A 365 -5.54 8.11 12.59
N LEU A 366 -5.44 9.07 11.68
CA LEU A 366 -4.19 9.76 11.38
C LEU A 366 -3.62 10.45 12.63
N ALA A 367 -4.44 11.25 13.32
CA ALA A 367 -4.02 11.96 14.53
C ALA A 367 -3.55 10.99 15.63
N LEU A 368 -4.32 9.92 15.89
CA LEU A 368 -3.94 8.89 16.87
C LEU A 368 -2.62 8.22 16.50
N ARG A 369 -2.43 7.86 15.23
CA ARG A 369 -1.17 7.26 14.74
C ARG A 369 0.00 8.23 14.84
N CYS A 370 -0.21 9.52 14.59
CA CYS A 370 0.83 10.53 14.78
C CYS A 370 1.27 10.59 16.25
N LEU A 371 0.32 10.69 17.20
CA LEU A 371 0.61 10.68 18.64
C LEU A 371 1.31 9.39 19.10
N MET A 372 0.89 8.23 18.56
CA MET A 372 1.55 6.95 18.84
C MET A 372 3.02 6.92 18.39
N ASN A 373 3.43 7.75 17.42
CA ASN A 373 4.82 7.81 16.96
C ASN A 373 5.65 8.86 17.69
N LEU A 374 5.02 9.80 18.39
CA LEU A 374 5.72 10.77 19.20
C LEU A 374 6.18 10.14 20.54
N PRO A 375 7.36 10.54 21.07
CA PRO A 375 7.75 10.19 22.43
C PRO A 375 6.72 10.75 23.43
N ARG A 376 6.37 9.97 24.46
CA ARG A 376 5.29 10.33 25.40
C ARG A 376 5.46 11.74 25.99
N ASP A 377 6.65 12.02 26.50
CA ASP A 377 6.99 13.29 27.17
C ASP A 377 6.87 14.51 26.27
N THR A 378 6.80 14.30 24.95
CA THR A 378 6.67 15.41 24.00
C THR A 378 5.26 15.96 23.90
N TRP A 379 4.23 15.16 24.22
CA TRP A 379 2.82 15.52 24.02
C TRP A 379 1.92 15.30 25.23
N ASP A 380 2.30 14.42 26.17
CA ASP A 380 1.57 14.22 27.43
C ASP A 380 1.55 15.55 28.21
N GLY A 381 0.36 15.98 28.64
CA GLY A 381 0.13 17.27 29.29
C GLY A 381 0.24 18.52 28.39
N LYS A 382 0.51 18.39 27.09
CA LYS A 382 0.58 19.54 26.15
C LYS A 382 -0.64 19.67 25.23
N LEU A 383 -1.45 18.62 25.12
CA LEU A 383 -2.74 18.68 24.44
C LEU A 383 -3.79 19.31 25.37
N GLY A 384 -4.66 20.15 24.82
CA GLY A 384 -5.75 20.76 25.57
C GLY A 384 -6.87 19.77 25.93
N GLU A 385 -7.80 20.22 26.77
CA GLU A 385 -8.95 19.42 27.21
C GLU A 385 -9.84 19.00 26.02
N ASN A 386 -9.99 19.87 25.03
CA ASN A 386 -10.79 19.58 23.83
C ASN A 386 -10.17 18.46 23.00
N GLU A 387 -8.85 18.51 22.74
CA GLU A 387 -8.15 17.45 22.00
C GLU A 387 -8.21 16.12 22.76
N MET A 388 -7.97 16.15 24.08
CA MET A 388 -8.05 14.95 24.89
C MET A 388 -9.47 14.39 24.92
N GLY A 389 -10.48 15.25 24.96
CA GLY A 389 -11.90 14.87 24.87
C GLY A 389 -12.21 14.10 23.58
N VAL A 390 -11.72 14.60 22.42
CA VAL A 390 -11.89 13.90 21.13
C VAL A 390 -11.17 12.54 21.13
N ILE A 391 -9.95 12.47 21.66
CA ILE A 391 -9.19 11.21 21.76
C ILE A 391 -9.94 10.20 22.62
N MET A 392 -10.43 10.61 23.79
CA MET A 392 -11.16 9.75 24.71
C MET A 392 -12.50 9.28 24.15
N GLU A 393 -13.21 10.15 23.42
CA GLU A 393 -14.44 9.78 22.71
C GLU A 393 -14.18 8.72 21.62
N GLY A 394 -12.94 8.59 21.15
CA GLY A 394 -12.53 7.50 20.26
C GLY A 394 -12.78 6.09 20.83
N VAL A 395 -12.79 5.90 22.15
CA VAL A 395 -13.16 4.61 22.81
C VAL A 395 -14.63 4.27 22.57
N ASN A 396 -15.49 5.27 22.44
CA ASN A 396 -16.93 5.10 22.22
C ASN A 396 -17.32 5.04 20.74
N SER A 397 -16.36 5.26 19.83
CA SER A 397 -16.60 5.32 18.39
C SER A 397 -17.32 4.08 17.86
N ALA A 398 -18.22 4.27 16.90
CA ALA A 398 -18.84 3.16 16.18
C ALA A 398 -17.84 2.38 15.30
N ASP A 399 -16.75 3.02 14.88
CA ASP A 399 -15.69 2.40 14.07
C ASP A 399 -14.68 1.65 14.96
N SER A 400 -14.61 0.33 14.78
CA SER A 400 -13.68 -0.55 15.51
C SER A 400 -12.21 -0.16 15.30
N ALA A 401 -11.83 0.39 14.14
CA ALA A 401 -10.46 0.82 13.88
C ALA A 401 -10.08 2.00 14.77
N ILE A 402 -11.01 2.95 14.98
CA ILE A 402 -10.80 4.10 15.86
C ILE A 402 -10.68 3.63 17.29
N ARG A 403 -11.65 2.85 17.79
CA ARG A 403 -11.63 2.31 19.15
C ARG A 403 -10.33 1.57 19.45
N ARG A 404 -9.94 0.62 18.59
CA ARG A 404 -8.72 -0.17 18.77
C ARG A 404 -7.46 0.69 18.72
N THR A 405 -7.43 1.72 17.88
CA THR A 405 -6.26 2.63 17.79
C THR A 405 -6.18 3.54 19.01
N THR A 406 -7.30 4.06 19.49
CA THR A 406 -7.39 4.83 20.75
C THR A 406 -6.93 3.98 21.93
N LEU A 407 -7.46 2.76 22.08
CA LEU A 407 -7.06 1.85 23.15
C LEU A 407 -5.55 1.54 23.12
N ARG A 408 -4.94 1.36 21.94
CA ARG A 408 -3.48 1.19 21.82
C ARG A 408 -2.71 2.45 22.23
N LEU A 409 -3.20 3.64 21.88
CA LEU A 409 -2.60 4.89 22.31
C LEU A 409 -2.66 5.03 23.83
N LEU A 410 -3.82 4.76 24.43
CA LEU A 410 -4.03 4.80 25.88
C LEU A 410 -3.16 3.77 26.60
N ALA A 411 -3.11 2.53 26.10
CA ALA A 411 -2.26 1.47 26.65
C ALA A 411 -0.77 1.83 26.61
N LYS A 412 -0.31 2.50 25.53
CA LYS A 412 1.06 3.03 25.42
C LYS A 412 1.31 4.14 26.45
N ASN A 413 0.30 4.96 26.74
CA ASN A 413 0.42 6.06 27.70
C ASN A 413 0.40 5.55 29.15
N SER A 414 -0.61 4.79 29.53
CA SER A 414 -0.71 4.14 30.84
C SER A 414 -1.43 2.80 30.72
N PRO A 415 -0.84 1.69 31.22
CA PRO A 415 -1.48 0.39 31.19
C PRO A 415 -2.74 0.32 32.06
N GLU A 416 -2.94 1.26 33.00
CA GLU A 416 -4.10 1.33 33.88
C GLU A 416 -5.35 1.84 33.15
N LEU A 417 -5.20 2.64 32.09
CA LEU A 417 -6.34 3.22 31.37
C LEU A 417 -7.19 2.15 30.66
N PRO A 418 -6.61 1.21 29.88
CA PRO A 418 -7.37 0.06 29.37
C PRO A 418 -8.03 -0.77 30.48
N GLU A 419 -7.38 -0.95 31.63
CA GLU A 419 -7.96 -1.72 32.74
C GLU A 419 -9.18 -1.02 33.35
N MET A 420 -9.13 0.30 33.51
CA MET A 420 -10.28 1.09 33.93
C MET A 420 -11.44 1.00 32.94
N ILE A 421 -11.15 1.10 31.64
CA ILE A 421 -12.16 0.96 30.58
C ILE A 421 -12.78 -0.44 30.60
N PHE A 422 -11.96 -1.48 30.76
CA PHE A 422 -12.43 -2.86 30.86
C PHE A 422 -13.36 -3.06 32.06
N LYS A 423 -12.98 -2.56 33.24
CA LYS A 423 -13.83 -2.60 34.44
C LYS A 423 -15.15 -1.87 34.22
N GLY A 424 -15.12 -0.71 33.58
CA GLY A 424 -16.34 0.04 33.22
C GLY A 424 -17.27 -0.74 32.31
N TYR A 425 -16.74 -1.51 31.35
CA TYR A 425 -17.57 -2.42 30.54
C TYR A 425 -18.15 -3.58 31.35
N LEU A 426 -17.40 -4.15 32.29
CA LEU A 426 -17.92 -5.19 33.19
C LEU A 426 -19.07 -4.67 34.07
N GLU A 427 -18.93 -3.47 34.64
CA GLU A 427 -19.99 -2.81 35.41
C GLU A 427 -21.22 -2.52 34.54
N SER A 428 -21.02 -1.98 33.33
CA SER A 428 -22.10 -1.71 32.37
C SER A 428 -22.89 -2.98 32.01
N LEU A 429 -22.19 -4.10 31.88
CA LEU A 429 -22.80 -5.41 31.62
C LEU A 429 -23.53 -5.99 32.83
N ARG A 430 -22.99 -5.84 34.04
CA ARG A 430 -23.64 -6.30 35.29
C ARG A 430 -24.94 -5.56 35.56
N ASP A 431 -24.91 -4.24 35.44
CA ASP A 431 -26.05 -3.39 35.76
C ASP A 431 -27.00 -3.20 34.56
N SER A 432 -26.62 -3.68 33.37
CA SER A 432 -27.31 -3.39 32.09
C SER A 432 -27.53 -1.90 31.84
N THR A 433 -26.61 -1.06 32.32
CA THR A 433 -26.65 0.40 32.14
C THR A 433 -25.52 0.85 31.21
N ARG A 434 -25.74 1.96 30.49
CA ARG A 434 -24.72 2.56 29.57
C ARG A 434 -24.16 1.57 28.53
N LEU A 435 -25.00 0.65 28.06
CA LEU A 435 -24.62 -0.33 27.03
C LEU A 435 -24.20 0.38 25.73
N SER A 436 -23.13 -0.13 25.15
CA SER A 436 -22.67 0.30 23.82
C SER A 436 -23.64 -0.19 22.76
N LEU A 437 -23.84 0.62 21.71
CA LEU A 437 -24.73 0.29 20.60
C LEU A 437 -23.95 0.23 19.28
N PRO A 438 -24.34 -0.67 18.36
CA PRO A 438 -23.75 -0.76 17.03
C PRO A 438 -24.14 0.46 16.18
N ALA A 439 -23.37 0.71 15.11
CA ALA A 439 -23.55 1.85 14.21
C ALA A 439 -24.95 1.91 13.55
N SER A 440 -25.54 0.74 13.32
CA SER A 440 -26.87 0.59 12.74
C SER A 440 -27.66 -0.41 13.57
N ILE A 441 -28.86 -0.02 13.96
CA ILE A 441 -29.81 -0.85 14.71
C ILE A 441 -31.05 -1.01 13.85
N ALA A 442 -31.58 -2.23 13.76
CA ALA A 442 -32.83 -2.45 13.03
C ALA A 442 -33.98 -1.64 13.68
N PRO A 443 -34.80 -0.94 12.88
CA PRO A 443 -35.75 0.06 13.39
C PRO A 443 -36.87 -0.52 14.27
N ASN A 444 -37.19 -1.81 14.12
CA ASN A 444 -38.37 -2.45 14.71
C ASN A 444 -38.06 -3.44 15.84
N LEU A 445 -36.90 -3.34 16.50
CA LEU A 445 -36.55 -4.23 17.61
C LEU A 445 -37.31 -3.88 18.90
N THR A 446 -37.73 -4.91 19.63
CA THR A 446 -38.26 -4.82 20.99
C THR A 446 -37.21 -4.27 21.97
N ILE A 447 -37.65 -3.83 23.15
CA ILE A 447 -36.73 -3.32 24.20
C ILE A 447 -35.75 -4.42 24.66
N GLU A 448 -36.24 -5.66 24.75
CA GLU A 448 -35.43 -6.83 25.13
C GLU A 448 -34.37 -7.11 24.06
N GLU A 449 -34.73 -7.12 22.78
CA GLU A 449 -33.79 -7.32 21.68
C GLU A 449 -32.75 -6.18 21.56
N LYS A 450 -33.14 -4.94 21.83
CA LYS A 450 -32.21 -3.80 21.88
C LYS A 450 -31.23 -3.92 23.03
N THR A 451 -31.72 -4.34 24.21
CA THR A 451 -30.87 -4.59 25.38
C THR A 451 -29.88 -5.73 25.12
N ALA A 452 -30.35 -6.84 24.53
CA ALA A 452 -29.50 -7.96 24.13
C ALA A 452 -28.44 -7.54 23.11
N THR A 453 -28.82 -6.76 22.10
CA THR A 453 -27.89 -6.20 21.09
C THR A 453 -26.84 -5.29 21.76
N GLY A 454 -27.26 -4.45 22.70
CA GLY A 454 -26.35 -3.57 23.43
C GLY A 454 -25.38 -4.33 24.35
N ARG A 455 -25.85 -5.39 25.03
CA ARG A 455 -25.00 -6.30 25.81
C ARG A 455 -23.98 -7.00 24.91
N ALA A 456 -24.40 -7.49 23.75
CA ALA A 456 -23.52 -8.13 22.77
C ALA A 456 -22.42 -7.20 22.26
N GLU A 457 -22.77 -5.98 21.85
CA GLU A 457 -21.81 -4.96 21.40
C GLU A 457 -20.85 -4.56 22.53
N THR A 458 -21.36 -4.39 23.75
CA THR A 458 -20.51 -4.04 24.92
C THR A 458 -19.52 -5.16 25.24
N ALA A 459 -19.95 -6.43 25.16
CA ALA A 459 -19.07 -7.58 25.32
C ALA A 459 -17.98 -7.64 24.25
N SER A 460 -18.36 -7.38 22.99
CA SER A 460 -17.43 -7.31 21.86
C SER A 460 -16.36 -6.23 22.08
N ARG A 461 -16.76 -5.03 22.53
CA ARG A 461 -15.82 -3.96 22.89
C ARG A 461 -14.93 -4.32 24.07
N ALA A 462 -15.46 -5.02 25.09
CA ALA A 462 -14.65 -5.52 26.19
C ALA A 462 -13.58 -6.52 25.71
N LEU A 463 -13.91 -7.41 24.76
CA LEU A 463 -12.94 -8.30 24.13
C LEU A 463 -11.85 -7.54 23.35
N GLU A 464 -12.18 -6.41 22.70
CA GLU A 464 -11.18 -5.54 22.06
C GLU A 464 -10.17 -4.97 23.09
N VAL A 465 -10.63 -4.59 24.27
CA VAL A 465 -9.77 -4.11 25.36
C VAL A 465 -8.87 -5.23 25.89
N ILE A 466 -9.43 -6.43 26.10
CA ILE A 466 -8.66 -7.61 26.51
C ILE A 466 -7.56 -7.92 25.48
N ASP A 467 -7.92 -7.88 24.19
CA ASP A 467 -7.00 -8.13 23.08
C ASP A 467 -5.77 -7.23 23.13
N ILE A 468 -6.01 -5.92 23.29
CA ILE A 468 -4.95 -4.90 23.28
C ILE A 468 -4.13 -4.92 24.58
N SER A 469 -4.78 -5.03 25.73
CA SER A 469 -4.12 -4.99 27.04
C SER A 469 -3.28 -6.23 27.33
N SER A 470 -3.69 -7.40 26.82
CA SER A 470 -2.97 -8.66 27.04
C SER A 470 -1.80 -8.86 26.09
N GLY A 471 -1.80 -8.22 24.92
CA GLY A 471 -0.73 -8.36 23.93
C GLY A 471 -0.47 -9.81 23.55
N THR A 472 0.71 -10.34 23.88
CA THR A 472 1.10 -11.75 23.66
C THR A 472 1.00 -12.63 24.92
N ASP A 473 0.60 -12.07 26.06
CA ASP A 473 0.44 -12.79 27.32
C ASP A 473 -0.89 -13.56 27.34
N GLY A 474 -0.81 -14.86 27.05
CA GLY A 474 -1.96 -15.75 27.03
C GLY A 474 -2.60 -15.97 28.41
N GLN A 475 -1.84 -15.87 29.50
CA GLN A 475 -2.40 -16.05 30.84
C GLN A 475 -3.25 -14.84 31.24
N ARG A 476 -2.73 -13.63 31.00
CA ARG A 476 -3.49 -12.39 31.23
C ARG A 476 -4.74 -12.34 30.35
N TYR A 477 -4.62 -12.77 29.10
CA TYR A 477 -5.76 -12.89 28.19
C TYR A 477 -6.83 -13.84 28.75
N ALA A 478 -6.45 -15.05 29.14
CA ALA A 478 -7.37 -16.06 29.69
C ALA A 478 -8.06 -15.58 30.97
N ASN A 479 -7.32 -14.96 31.89
CA ASN A 479 -7.87 -14.45 33.15
C ASN A 479 -8.91 -13.34 32.90
N SER A 480 -8.62 -12.41 31.99
CA SER A 480 -9.57 -11.33 31.66
C SER A 480 -10.80 -11.84 30.90
N VAL A 481 -10.64 -12.84 30.03
CA VAL A 481 -11.79 -13.51 29.40
C VAL A 481 -12.64 -14.24 30.44
N ALA A 482 -12.03 -14.91 31.43
CA ALA A 482 -12.77 -15.55 32.52
C ALA A 482 -13.61 -14.54 33.32
N GLN A 483 -13.04 -13.37 33.65
CA GLN A 483 -13.77 -12.29 34.31
C GLN A 483 -14.95 -11.78 33.47
N LEU A 484 -14.81 -11.73 32.15
CA LEU A 484 -15.91 -11.36 31.25
C LEU A 484 -16.99 -12.45 31.23
N ILE A 485 -16.61 -13.73 31.20
CA ILE A 485 -17.53 -14.88 31.25
C ILE A 485 -18.38 -14.85 32.52
N GLU A 486 -17.77 -14.54 33.67
CA GLU A 486 -18.47 -14.48 34.97
C GLU A 486 -19.61 -13.45 35.03
N VAL A 487 -19.66 -12.49 34.10
CA VAL A 487 -20.73 -11.47 34.05
C VAL A 487 -21.97 -11.94 33.29
N PHE A 488 -21.87 -13.02 32.50
CA PHE A 488 -22.98 -13.54 31.72
C PHE A 488 -23.61 -14.76 32.40
N ASP A 489 -24.94 -14.75 32.50
CA ASP A 489 -25.71 -15.92 32.94
C ASP A 489 -25.77 -16.99 31.83
N ALA A 490 -25.98 -18.25 32.21
CA ALA A 490 -25.99 -19.41 31.30
C ALA A 490 -27.04 -19.35 30.17
N GLU A 491 -27.99 -18.41 30.25
CA GLU A 491 -29.08 -18.21 29.28
C GLU A 491 -28.71 -17.22 28.14
N GLU A 492 -27.61 -16.46 28.24
CA GLU A 492 -27.22 -15.43 27.26
C GLU A 492 -26.30 -15.96 26.13
N ARG A 493 -26.70 -17.08 25.50
CA ARG A 493 -25.88 -17.83 24.54
C ARG A 493 -25.48 -17.09 23.26
N THR A 494 -26.30 -16.15 22.78
CA THR A 494 -26.08 -15.46 21.49
C THR A 494 -24.92 -14.48 21.50
N VAL A 495 -24.60 -13.89 22.67
CA VAL A 495 -23.42 -13.02 22.85
C VAL A 495 -22.12 -13.80 22.68
N TRP A 496 -22.14 -15.09 23.04
CA TRP A 496 -20.97 -15.95 23.01
C TRP A 496 -20.66 -16.55 21.64
N GLU A 497 -21.59 -16.66 20.70
CA GLU A 497 -21.29 -17.26 19.39
C GLU A 497 -20.24 -16.44 18.61
N GLU A 498 -20.37 -15.11 18.63
CA GLU A 498 -19.42 -14.21 17.97
C GLU A 498 -18.15 -14.01 18.80
N GLY A 499 -18.26 -13.87 20.12
CA GLY A 499 -17.10 -13.76 21.02
C GLY A 499 -16.22 -15.01 21.01
N VAL A 500 -16.82 -16.21 21.01
CA VAL A 500 -16.12 -17.50 20.90
C VAL A 500 -15.43 -17.63 19.55
N ARG A 501 -16.06 -17.19 18.45
CA ARG A 501 -15.43 -17.17 17.13
C ARG A 501 -14.14 -16.35 17.13
N VAL A 502 -14.19 -15.12 17.66
CA VAL A 502 -13.01 -14.23 17.77
C VAL A 502 -11.90 -14.84 18.63
N ILE A 503 -12.25 -15.46 19.76
CA ILE A 503 -11.30 -16.14 20.64
C ILE A 503 -10.67 -17.35 19.92
N LEU A 504 -11.48 -18.18 19.27
CA LEU A 504 -11.02 -19.38 18.55
C LEU A 504 -10.11 -19.03 17.37
N ASP A 505 -10.42 -17.97 16.62
CA ASP A 505 -9.60 -17.52 15.50
C ASP A 505 -8.22 -17.07 15.99
N ARG A 506 -8.12 -16.38 17.13
CA ARG A 506 -6.84 -15.99 17.72
C ARG A 506 -6.03 -17.16 18.26
N VAL A 507 -6.69 -18.12 18.92
CA VAL A 507 -6.03 -19.35 19.38
C VAL A 507 -5.50 -20.14 18.18
N ARG A 508 -6.27 -20.23 17.09
CA ARG A 508 -5.85 -20.89 15.84
C ARG A 508 -4.71 -20.18 15.13
N ALA A 509 -4.64 -18.85 15.22
CA ALA A 509 -3.56 -18.05 14.65
C ALA A 509 -2.21 -18.23 15.36
N GLY A 510 -2.18 -18.88 16.54
CA GLY A 510 -0.92 -19.21 17.24
C GLY A 510 -0.19 -18.00 17.82
N GLU A 511 -0.91 -16.89 18.10
CA GLU A 511 -0.31 -15.61 18.50
C GLU A 511 0.17 -15.56 19.97
N PHE A 512 -0.13 -16.58 20.77
CA PHE A 512 0.29 -16.67 22.16
C PHE A 512 1.69 -17.30 22.27
N ARG A 513 2.64 -16.58 22.86
CA ARG A 513 3.91 -17.18 23.29
C ARG A 513 3.72 -17.79 24.66
N ARG A 514 4.19 -19.04 24.85
CA ARG A 514 4.30 -19.61 26.20
C ARG A 514 5.24 -18.71 27.02
N PRO A 515 4.87 -18.30 28.25
CA PRO A 515 5.83 -17.67 29.14
C PRO A 515 7.01 -18.62 29.35
N LYS A 516 8.22 -18.06 29.34
CA LYS A 516 9.44 -18.81 29.70
C LYS A 516 9.45 -19.14 31.17
#